data_AF-A0A9X3CFK9-F1
#
_entry.id   AF-A0A9X3CFK9-F1
#
_cell.length_a   1.000
_cell.length_b   1.000
_cell.length_c   1.000
_cell.angle_alpha   90.00
_cell.angle_beta   90.00
_cell.angle_gamma   90.00
#
_symmetry.space_group_name_H-M   'P 1'
#
loop_
_entity.id
_entity.type
_entity.pdbx_description
1 polymer ?
#
loop_
_entity_poly.entity_id
_entity_poly.type
_entity_poly.pdbx_seq_one_letter_code
_entity_poly.pdbx_strand_id
1 'polypeptide(L)'
;MAALLSLVEFQLKNAHDLSTLLEQEKHAIAARVAKDIESLAKAKVTLISQLKQTDDRIASHPDVSSLSEDEQLKSMVSQVRSIIHDCQQANLVNGDALERAQLSFNKLNNLMQQSHGKVGMTYNAGGQTHTLSTLGTNIKA
;
A
#
# COMPACT_ATOMS: atom_id res chain seq x y z
N MET A 1 11.41 35.29 -1.71
CA MET A 1 11.85 34.60 -0.46
C MET A 1 10.68 34.01 0.35
N ALA A 2 9.69 34.80 0.82
CA ALA A 2 8.56 34.26 1.61
C ALA A 2 7.71 33.21 0.87
N ALA A 3 7.56 33.35 -0.45
CA ALA A 3 6.83 32.39 -1.28
C ALA A 3 7.56 31.04 -1.48
N LEU A 4 8.90 31.03 -1.42
CA LEU A 4 9.68 29.78 -1.50
C LEU A 4 9.64 29.02 -0.18
N LEU A 5 9.78 29.74 0.94
CA LEU A 5 9.69 29.16 2.27
C LEU A 5 8.36 28.41 2.46
N SER A 6 7.24 29.02 2.07
CA SER A 6 5.92 28.38 2.18
C SER A 6 5.77 27.14 1.29
N LEU A 7 6.43 27.09 0.12
CA LEU A 7 6.46 25.89 -0.71
C LEU A 7 7.25 24.76 -0.05
N VAL A 8 8.39 25.06 0.58
CA VAL A 8 9.20 24.07 1.29
C VAL A 8 8.50 23.57 2.56
N GLU A 9 7.82 24.46 3.31
CA GLU A 9 6.96 24.09 4.44
C GLU A 9 5.81 23.17 4.00
N PHE A 10 5.18 23.49 2.87
CA PHE A 10 4.13 22.65 2.30
C PHE A 10 4.67 21.28 1.88
N GLN A 11 5.87 21.23 1.29
CA GLN A 11 6.52 19.97 0.92
C GLN A 11 6.85 19.10 2.15
N LEU A 12 7.32 19.72 3.23
CA LEU A 12 7.58 19.05 4.51
C LEU A 12 6.30 18.47 5.11
N LYS A 13 5.21 19.23 5.07
CA LYS A 13 3.90 18.74 5.50
C LYS A 13 3.46 17.53 4.68
N ASN A 14 3.54 17.60 3.35
CA ASN A 14 3.15 16.49 2.47
C ASN A 14 4.00 15.23 2.71
N ALA A 15 5.29 15.39 3.02
CA ALA A 15 6.17 14.27 3.35
C ALA A 15 5.77 13.58 4.67
N HIS A 16 5.40 14.36 5.70
CA HIS A 16 4.88 13.81 6.96
C HIS A 16 3.51 13.14 6.79
N ASP A 17 2.62 13.74 6.01
CA ASP A 17 1.32 13.17 5.69
C ASP A 17 1.50 11.82 4.97
N LEU A 18 2.51 11.70 4.08
CA LEU A 18 2.81 10.45 3.38
C LEU A 18 3.36 9.39 4.32
N SER A 19 4.27 9.77 5.23
CA SER A 19 4.77 8.87 6.26
C SER A 19 3.63 8.32 7.13
N THR A 20 2.69 9.18 7.53
CA THR A 20 1.53 8.77 8.34
C THR A 20 0.61 7.84 7.55
N LEU A 21 0.38 8.14 6.27
CA LEU A 21 -0.43 7.31 5.39
C LEU A 21 0.17 5.91 5.20
N LEU A 22 1.49 5.80 5.02
CA LEU A 22 2.18 4.52 4.88
C LEU A 22 2.10 3.68 6.17
N GLU A 23 2.11 4.32 7.33
CA GLU A 23 1.89 3.64 8.60
C GLU A 23 0.45 3.10 8.70
N GLN A 24 -0.55 3.88 8.28
CA GLN A 24 -1.95 3.41 8.21
C GLN A 24 -2.10 2.26 7.21
N GLU A 25 -1.44 2.35 6.06
CA GLU A 25 -1.42 1.29 5.04
C GLU A 25 -0.85 -0.01 5.60
N LYS A 26 0.24 0.05 6.35
CA LYS A 26 0.82 -1.10 7.04
C LYS A 26 -0.19 -1.80 7.95
N HIS A 27 -0.94 -1.02 8.75
CA HIS A 27 -1.98 -1.55 9.62
C HIS A 27 -3.14 -2.18 8.84
N ALA A 28 -3.61 -1.52 7.77
CA ALA A 28 -4.68 -2.04 6.92
C ALA A 28 -4.30 -3.34 6.22
N ILE A 29 -3.05 -3.47 5.75
CA ILE A 29 -2.50 -4.70 5.17
C ILE A 29 -2.45 -5.81 6.21
N ALA A 30 -1.94 -5.52 7.41
CA ALA A 30 -1.88 -6.49 8.51
C ALA A 30 -3.28 -6.98 8.93
N ALA A 31 -4.25 -6.06 8.97
CA ALA A 31 -5.65 -6.36 9.29
C ALA A 31 -6.43 -7.00 8.11
N ARG A 32 -5.84 -7.06 6.91
CA ARG A 32 -6.44 -7.60 5.68
C ARG A 32 -7.76 -6.93 5.28
N VAL A 33 -7.89 -5.63 5.53
CA VAL A 33 -9.11 -4.87 5.20
C VAL A 33 -9.00 -4.28 3.79
N ALA A 34 -9.50 -5.01 2.79
CA ALA A 34 -9.33 -4.66 1.37
C ALA A 34 -9.83 -3.24 1.02
N LYS A 35 -10.96 -2.81 1.59
CA LYS A 35 -11.54 -1.47 1.36
C LYS A 35 -10.62 -0.35 1.84
N ASP A 36 -9.98 -0.54 2.99
CA ASP A 36 -9.09 0.46 3.58
C ASP A 36 -7.77 0.52 2.80
N ILE A 37 -7.24 -0.64 2.38
CA ILE A 37 -6.06 -0.73 1.50
C ILE A 37 -6.32 0.05 0.19
N GLU A 38 -7.49 -0.14 -0.44
CA GLU A 38 -7.83 0.57 -1.68
C GLU A 38 -7.95 2.09 -1.46
N SER A 39 -8.60 2.51 -0.38
CA SER A 39 -8.76 3.93 -0.04
C SER A 39 -7.40 4.60 0.21
N LEU A 40 -6.54 3.94 0.98
CA LEU A 40 -5.19 4.42 1.30
C LEU A 40 -4.31 4.46 0.04
N ALA A 41 -4.42 3.49 -0.87
CA ALA A 41 -3.70 3.51 -2.14
C ALA A 41 -4.08 4.71 -3.01
N LYS A 42 -5.38 5.07 -3.08
CA LYS A 42 -5.83 6.27 -3.81
C LYS A 42 -5.27 7.55 -3.19
N ALA A 43 -5.36 7.67 -1.86
CA ALA A 43 -4.81 8.82 -1.15
C ALA A 43 -3.29 8.94 -1.32
N LYS A 44 -2.56 7.80 -1.31
CA LYS A 44 -1.11 7.75 -1.57
C LYS A 44 -0.76 8.33 -2.94
N VAL A 45 -1.49 7.92 -3.99
CA VAL A 45 -1.27 8.42 -5.37
C VAL A 45 -1.50 9.94 -5.44
N THR A 46 -2.58 10.44 -4.82
CA THR A 46 -2.86 11.88 -4.76
C THR A 46 -1.72 12.65 -4.08
N LEU A 47 -1.23 12.15 -2.94
CA LEU A 47 -0.19 12.82 -2.19
C LEU A 47 1.17 12.81 -2.88
N ILE A 48 1.53 11.69 -3.55
CA ILE A 48 2.73 11.62 -4.39
C ILE A 48 2.65 12.61 -5.56
N SER A 49 1.48 12.76 -6.17
CA SER A 49 1.25 13.76 -7.22
C SER A 49 1.44 15.19 -6.71
N GLN A 50 0.92 15.49 -5.52
CA GLN A 50 1.09 16.80 -4.86
C GLN A 50 2.55 17.09 -4.51
N LEU A 51 3.28 16.09 -3.98
CA LEU A 51 4.72 16.18 -3.72
C LEU A 51 5.48 16.51 -5.00
N LYS A 52 5.18 15.81 -6.10
CA LYS A 52 5.82 16.06 -7.40
C LYS A 52 5.52 17.46 -7.94
N GLN A 53 4.25 17.86 -7.91
CA GLN A 53 3.85 19.19 -8.38
C GLN A 53 4.52 20.30 -7.56
N THR A 54 4.68 20.10 -6.26
CA THR A 54 5.32 21.08 -5.37
C THR A 54 6.83 21.12 -5.61
N ASP A 55 7.48 19.97 -5.80
CA ASP A 55 8.90 19.91 -6.21
C ASP A 55 9.14 20.63 -7.54
N ASP A 56 8.27 20.43 -8.55
CA ASP A 56 8.37 21.13 -9.84
C ASP A 56 8.24 22.65 -9.67
N ARG A 57 7.33 23.09 -8.79
CA ARG A 57 7.16 24.53 -8.46
C ARG A 57 8.39 25.08 -7.75
N ILE A 58 8.98 24.34 -6.81
CA ILE A 58 10.21 24.73 -6.10
C ILE A 58 11.37 24.83 -7.11
N ALA A 59 11.52 23.85 -8.00
CA ALA A 59 12.58 23.83 -9.00
C ALA A 59 12.49 24.99 -10.01
N SER A 60 11.27 25.40 -10.36
CA SER A 60 11.01 26.54 -11.26
C SER A 60 11.06 27.92 -10.59
N HIS A 61 11.22 27.97 -9.26
CA HIS A 61 11.14 29.23 -8.51
C HIS A 61 12.40 30.08 -8.72
N PRO A 62 12.28 31.41 -8.92
CA PRO A 62 13.45 32.29 -9.15
C PRO A 62 14.50 32.23 -8.04
N ASP A 63 14.05 32.13 -6.79
CA ASP A 63 14.90 32.08 -5.59
C ASP A 63 15.42 30.66 -5.26
N VAL A 64 15.41 29.70 -6.20
CA VAL A 64 15.81 28.30 -5.91
C VAL A 64 17.26 28.18 -5.39
N SER A 65 18.14 29.12 -5.76
CA SER A 65 19.52 29.19 -5.23
C SER A 65 19.55 29.37 -3.70
N SER A 66 18.54 30.04 -3.13
CA SER A 66 18.43 30.25 -1.69
C SER A 66 18.24 28.95 -0.91
N LEU A 67 17.84 27.84 -1.54
CA LEU A 67 17.81 26.52 -0.89
C LEU A 67 19.20 26.02 -0.48
N SER A 68 20.27 26.54 -1.11
CA SER A 68 21.66 26.20 -0.79
C SER A 68 22.36 27.28 0.03
N GLU A 69 21.88 28.52 -0.04
CA GLU A 69 22.49 29.69 0.61
C GLU A 69 21.91 29.97 2.00
N ASP A 70 20.62 29.68 2.21
CA ASP A 70 19.92 29.86 3.48
C ASP A 70 19.96 28.56 4.31
N GLU A 71 20.60 28.62 5.47
CA GLU A 71 20.76 27.44 6.35
C GLU A 71 19.42 26.90 6.87
N GLN A 72 18.39 27.74 7.02
CA GLN A 72 17.05 27.30 7.41
C GLN A 72 16.40 26.48 6.29
N LEU A 73 16.40 27.01 5.06
CA LEU A 73 15.83 26.31 3.91
C LEU A 73 16.58 25.00 3.62
N LYS A 74 17.91 25.03 3.72
CA LYS A 74 18.76 23.87 3.55
C LYS A 74 18.46 22.77 4.58
N SER A 75 18.28 23.15 5.85
CA SER A 75 17.87 22.22 6.91
C SER A 75 16.50 21.59 6.61
N MET A 76 15.52 22.39 6.19
CA MET A 76 14.20 21.88 5.82
C MET A 76 14.25 20.93 4.62
N VAL A 77 15.00 21.26 3.58
CA VAL A 77 15.20 20.37 2.41
C VAL A 77 15.86 19.05 2.84
N SER A 78 16.83 19.10 3.74
CA SER A 78 17.46 17.89 4.28
C SER A 78 16.46 17.02 5.06
N GLN A 79 15.58 17.64 5.87
CA GLN A 79 14.52 16.94 6.59
C GLN A 79 13.53 16.28 5.63
N VAL A 80 13.05 17.02 4.62
CA VAL A 80 12.17 16.48 3.58
C VAL A 80 12.81 15.26 2.92
N ARG A 81 14.07 15.35 2.51
CA ARG A 81 14.80 14.23 1.89
C ARG A 81 14.89 13.01 2.79
N SER A 82 15.15 13.21 4.07
CA SER A 82 15.18 12.11 5.05
C SER A 82 13.82 11.43 5.15
N ILE A 83 12.74 12.20 5.31
CA ILE A 83 11.38 11.65 5.44
C ILE A 83 10.98 10.91 4.16
N ILE A 84 11.30 11.46 2.98
CA ILE A 84 10.99 10.80 1.70
C ILE A 84 11.77 9.50 1.54
N HIS A 85 13.05 9.46 1.95
CA HIS A 85 13.83 8.24 1.98
C HIS A 85 13.17 7.17 2.87
N ASP A 86 12.73 7.55 4.06
CA ASP A 86 12.06 6.65 4.99
C ASP A 86 10.70 6.17 4.43
N CYS A 87 9.95 7.06 3.77
CA CYS A 87 8.72 6.71 3.05
C CYS A 87 8.99 5.68 1.94
N GLN A 88 10.10 5.79 1.20
CA GLN A 88 10.46 4.81 0.17
C GLN A 88 10.69 3.43 0.78
N GLN A 89 11.43 3.35 1.89
CA GLN A 89 11.68 2.09 2.59
C GLN A 89 10.37 1.48 3.13
N ALA A 90 9.52 2.30 3.78
CA ALA A 90 8.23 1.85 4.28
C ALA A 90 7.30 1.35 3.16
N ASN A 91 7.28 2.02 2.01
CA ASN A 91 6.49 1.59 0.86
C ASN A 91 6.97 0.26 0.26
N LEU A 92 8.28 -0.01 0.25
CA LEU A 92 8.82 -1.30 -0.16
C LEU A 92 8.36 -2.42 0.79
N VAL A 93 8.48 -2.20 2.10
CA VAL A 93 8.04 -3.17 3.12
C VAL A 93 6.54 -3.45 3.02
N ASN A 94 5.72 -2.41 2.81
CA ASN A 94 4.28 -2.56 2.61
C ASN A 94 3.97 -3.33 1.31
N GLY A 95 4.71 -3.07 0.23
CA GLY A 95 4.60 -3.81 -1.03
C GLY A 95 4.84 -5.31 -0.86
N ASP A 96 5.95 -5.67 -0.20
CA ASP A 96 6.27 -7.08 0.08
C ASP A 96 5.21 -7.74 0.98
N ALA A 97 4.68 -7.00 1.97
CA ALA A 97 3.63 -7.50 2.85
C ALA A 97 2.33 -7.78 2.08
N LEU A 98 1.98 -6.91 1.14
CA LEU A 98 0.80 -7.06 0.29
C LEU A 98 0.96 -8.26 -0.67
N GLU A 99 2.12 -8.42 -1.29
CA GLU A 99 2.40 -9.56 -2.17
C GLU A 99 2.32 -10.89 -1.40
N ARG A 100 2.92 -10.96 -0.21
CA ARG A 100 2.81 -12.14 0.66
C ARG A 100 1.35 -12.45 1.02
N ALA A 101 0.56 -11.42 1.33
CA ALA A 101 -0.86 -11.59 1.65
C ALA A 101 -1.63 -12.17 0.45
N GLN A 102 -1.36 -11.67 -0.76
CA GLN A 102 -1.96 -12.16 -2.00
C GLN A 102 -1.58 -13.62 -2.29
N LEU A 103 -0.30 -13.98 -2.19
CA LEU A 103 0.18 -15.35 -2.39
C LEU A 103 -0.47 -16.33 -1.42
N SER A 104 -0.56 -15.95 -0.14
CA SER A 104 -1.24 -16.75 0.89
C SER A 104 -2.72 -16.96 0.57
N PHE A 105 -3.41 -15.92 0.09
CA PHE A 105 -4.81 -16.00 -0.29
C PHE A 105 -5.02 -16.92 -1.49
N ASN A 106 -4.20 -16.77 -2.53
CA ASN A 106 -4.23 -17.62 -3.73
C ASN A 106 -3.97 -19.09 -3.37
N LYS A 107 -3.01 -19.36 -2.48
CA LYS A 107 -2.74 -20.73 -2.01
C LYS A 107 -3.96 -21.32 -1.29
N LEU A 108 -4.61 -20.58 -0.41
CA LEU A 108 -5.83 -21.02 0.27
C LEU A 108 -6.96 -21.29 -0.75
N ASN A 109 -7.17 -20.39 -1.70
CA ASN A 109 -8.19 -20.56 -2.74
C ASN A 109 -7.95 -21.84 -3.57
N ASN A 110 -6.70 -22.09 -3.98
CA ASN A 110 -6.33 -23.31 -4.68
C ASN A 110 -6.59 -24.57 -3.84
N LEU A 111 -6.25 -24.57 -2.55
CA LEU A 111 -6.54 -25.68 -1.63
C LEU A 111 -8.04 -25.91 -1.48
N MET A 112 -8.84 -24.85 -1.38
CA MET A 112 -10.30 -24.93 -1.34
C MET A 112 -10.84 -25.56 -2.62
N GLN A 113 -10.42 -25.12 -3.80
CA GLN A 113 -10.86 -25.70 -5.07
C GLN A 113 -10.48 -27.18 -5.22
N GLN A 114 -9.25 -27.55 -4.82
CA GLN A 114 -8.81 -28.94 -4.79
C GLN A 114 -9.61 -29.80 -3.80
N SER A 115 -9.98 -29.25 -2.64
CA SER A 115 -10.84 -29.92 -1.67
C SER A 115 -12.24 -30.17 -2.23
N HIS A 116 -12.88 -29.16 -2.84
CA HIS A 116 -14.20 -29.30 -3.44
C HIS A 116 -14.20 -30.27 -4.64
N GLY A 117 -13.12 -30.31 -5.43
CA GLY A 117 -12.95 -31.28 -6.52
C GLY A 117 -12.73 -32.74 -6.06
N LYS A 118 -12.32 -32.96 -4.81
CA LYS A 118 -12.07 -34.30 -4.24
C LYS A 118 -13.22 -34.85 -3.39
N VAL A 119 -14.15 -34.00 -2.91
CA VAL A 119 -15.32 -34.44 -2.12
C VAL A 119 -16.33 -35.24 -2.97
N GLY A 120 -16.21 -35.24 -4.30
CA GLY A 120 -17.08 -35.98 -5.22
C GLY A 120 -16.51 -37.28 -5.82
N MET A 121 -15.39 -37.81 -5.33
CA MET A 121 -14.77 -39.02 -5.91
C MET A 121 -14.53 -40.08 -4.82
N THR A 122 -15.60 -40.74 -4.39
CA THR A 122 -15.48 -42.03 -3.68
C THR A 122 -15.74 -43.16 -4.67
N TYR A 123 -14.71 -43.98 -4.89
CA TYR A 123 -14.81 -45.22 -5.64
C TYR A 123 -15.74 -46.15 -4.87
N ASN A 124 -16.91 -46.48 -5.41
CA ASN A 124 -17.61 -47.70 -5.00
C ASN A 124 -16.84 -48.90 -5.60
N ALA A 125 -16.88 -50.05 -4.95
CA ALA A 125 -16.16 -51.26 -5.36
C ALA A 125 -16.67 -51.89 -6.69
N GLY A 126 -17.49 -51.18 -7.47
CA GLY A 126 -18.12 -51.62 -8.73
C GLY A 126 -17.79 -50.77 -9.96
N GLY A 127 -16.94 -49.74 -9.86
CA GLY A 127 -16.40 -49.02 -11.03
C GLY A 127 -17.40 -48.16 -11.81
N GLN A 128 -18.50 -47.70 -11.19
CA GLN A 128 -19.41 -46.72 -11.80
C GLN A 128 -19.54 -45.46 -10.95
N THR A 129 -19.11 -44.34 -11.52
CA THR A 129 -19.14 -43.00 -10.91
C THR A 129 -20.57 -42.44 -10.94
N HIS A 130 -21.24 -42.41 -9.79
CA HIS A 130 -22.48 -41.65 -9.62
C HIS A 130 -22.24 -40.45 -8.72
N THR A 131 -22.47 -39.24 -9.25
CA THR A 131 -22.43 -37.99 -8.49
C THR A 131 -23.72 -37.85 -7.67
N LEU A 132 -23.82 -38.55 -6.54
CA LEU A 132 -24.88 -38.31 -5.57
C LEU A 132 -24.51 -37.08 -4.74
N SER A 133 -24.98 -35.92 -5.19
CA SER A 133 -24.99 -34.68 -4.40
C SER A 133 -26.07 -34.80 -3.33
N THR A 134 -25.78 -35.52 -2.24
CA THR A 134 -26.57 -35.36 -1.02
C THR A 134 -25.92 -34.28 -0.18
N LEU A 135 -26.43 -33.06 -0.40
CA LEU A 135 -26.38 -31.92 0.51
C LEU A 135 -26.57 -32.41 1.95
N GLY A 136 -25.46 -32.56 2.69
CA GLY A 136 -25.43 -33.25 3.98
C GLY A 136 -24.58 -32.57 5.04
N THR A 137 -24.25 -31.28 4.89
CA THR A 137 -23.52 -30.52 5.92
C THR A 137 -24.25 -29.22 6.23
N ASN A 138 -25.27 -29.35 7.08
CA ASN A 138 -25.77 -28.25 7.88
C ASN A 138 -24.70 -27.84 8.89
N ILE A 139 -23.90 -26.83 8.60
CA ILE A 139 -23.14 -26.11 9.62
C ILE A 139 -23.79 -24.74 9.77
N LYS A 140 -24.48 -24.53 10.89
CA LYS A 140 -24.98 -23.22 11.32
C LYS A 140 -23.83 -22.40 11.92
N ALA A 141 -23.94 -21.09 11.74
CA ALA A 141 -23.12 -20.06 12.38
C ALA A 141 -23.04 -20.21 13.90
#